data_AF-A0A0H2R1H0-F1
#
_entry.id   AF-A0A0H2R1H0-F1
#
_cell.length_a   1.000
_cell.length_b   1.000
_cell.length_c   1.000
_cell.angle_alpha   90.00
_cell.angle_beta   90.00
_cell.angle_gamma   90.00
#
_symmetry.space_group_name_H-M   'P 1'
#
loop_
_entity.id
_entity.type
_entity.pdbx_description
1 polymer ?
#
loop_
_entity_poly.entity_id
_entity_poly.type
_entity_poly.pdbx_seq_one_letter_code
_entity_poly.pdbx_strand_id
1 'polypeptide(L)' 'LTRGEQEVLIGMYNVYTNRGPQSSKSSWWPALSVIAGSFLDAGYWTPSCEVWFRNQLEAIASQKQSLKPSNNWR' A
#
# COMPACT_ATOMS: atom_id res chain seq x y z
N LEU A 1 7.93 6.00 -14.97
CA LEU A 1 7.86 6.02 -13.50
C LEU A 1 8.95 5.11 -12.96
N THR A 2 9.96 5.70 -12.33
CA THR A 2 11.02 4.97 -11.61
C THR A 2 10.45 4.35 -10.33
N ARG A 3 11.15 3.35 -9.78
CA ARG A 3 10.72 2.71 -8.53
C ARG A 3 10.56 3.70 -7.38
N GLY A 4 11.46 4.68 -7.25
CA GLY A 4 11.39 5.70 -6.20
C GLY A 4 10.15 6.59 -6.34
N GLU A 5 9.84 7.03 -7.55
CA GLU A 5 8.64 7.84 -7.82
C GLU A 5 7.35 7.05 -7.53
N GLN A 6 7.33 5.75 -7.85
CA GLN A 6 6.20 4.87 -7.53
C GLN A 6 6.01 4.71 -6.01
N GLU A 7 7.10 4.52 -5.27
CA GLU A 7 7.08 4.42 -3.80
C GLU A 7 6.58 5.71 -3.15
N VAL A 8 6.92 6.89 -3.70
CA VAL A 8 6.40 8.18 -3.25
C VAL A 8 4.90 8.31 -3.53
N LEU A 9 4.44 7.96 -4.72
CA LEU A 9 3.02 8.07 -5.10
C LEU A 9 2.11 7.23 -4.20
N ILE A 10 2.56 6.06 -3.76
CA ILE A 10 1.78 5.19 -2.87
C ILE A 10 2.02 5.48 -1.38
N GLY A 11 2.74 6.55 -1.03
CA GLY A 11 3.03 6.92 0.35
C GLY A 11 3.78 5.82 1.11
N MET A 12 4.92 5.37 0.58
CA MET A 12 5.77 4.39 1.25
C MET A 12 6.70 5.07 2.27
N TYR A 13 6.70 4.56 3.50
CA TYR A 13 7.49 5.08 4.63
C TYR A 13 8.58 4.09 5.04
N ASN A 14 9.74 4.61 5.45
CA ASN A 14 10.76 3.82 6.15
C ASN A 14 10.43 3.80 7.65
N VAL A 15 10.05 2.64 8.16
CA VAL A 15 9.71 2.43 9.57
C VAL A 15 10.84 1.69 10.26
N TYR A 16 11.39 2.27 11.32
CA TYR A 16 12.43 1.60 12.11
C TYR A 16 11.86 0.38 12.81
N THR A 17 12.53 -0.76 12.66
CA THR A 17 12.06 -2.04 13.21
C THR A 17 12.49 -2.27 14.67
N ASN A 18 13.15 -1.28 15.28
CA ASN A 18 13.77 -1.36 16.61
C ASN A 18 14.74 -2.55 16.80
N ARG A 19 15.22 -3.14 15.68
CA ARG A 19 16.25 -4.18 15.63
C ARG A 19 17.50 -3.63 14.96
N GLY A 20 18.25 -2.80 15.68
CA GLY A 20 19.44 -2.12 15.16
C GLY A 20 19.12 -1.14 14.02
N PRO A 21 20.03 -0.89 13.06
CA PRO A 21 19.85 0.06 11.96
C PRO A 21 18.86 -0.41 10.87
N GLN A 22 18.08 -1.46 11.11
CA GLN A 22 17.16 -2.01 10.12
C GLN A 22 15.85 -1.21 10.06
N SER A 23 15.55 -0.67 8.88
CA SER A 23 14.25 -0.11 8.52
C SER A 23 13.46 -1.06 7.63
N SER A 24 12.14 -1.07 7.77
CA SER A 24 11.22 -1.73 6.85
C SER A 24 10.48 -0.69 6.03
N LYS A 25 10.28 -0.98 4.75
CA LYS A 25 9.38 -0.20 3.90
C LYS A 25 7.94 -0.61 4.19
N SER A 26 7.10 0.34 4.58
CA SER A 26 5.70 0.09 4.91
C SER A 26 4.80 1.16 4.28
N SER A 27 3.59 0.80 3.91
CA SER A 27 2.59 1.73 3.37
C SER A 27 1.19 1.34 3.86
N TRP A 28 0.25 2.28 3.75
CA TRP A 28 -1.18 2.03 3.87
C TRP A 28 -1.83 1.60 2.55
N TRP A 29 -1.08 1.63 1.46
CA TRP A 29 -1.52 1.26 0.12
C TRP A 29 -0.63 0.14 -0.44
N PRO A 30 -1.19 -0.77 -1.25
CA PRO A 30 -0.43 -1.84 -1.88
C PRO A 30 0.59 -1.27 -2.87
N ALA A 31 1.73 -1.93 -2.98
CA ALA A 31 2.72 -1.59 -3.99
C ALA A 31 2.16 -1.85 -5.40
N LEU A 32 2.65 -1.11 -6.40
CA LEU A 32 2.25 -1.34 -7.80
C LEU A 32 2.49 -2.78 -8.26
N SER A 33 3.54 -3.44 -7.74
CA SER A 33 3.79 -4.86 -8.02
C SER A 33 2.74 -5.81 -7.43
N VAL A 34 2.02 -5.38 -6.39
CA VAL A 34 0.90 -6.14 -5.77
C VAL A 34 -0.40 -5.85 -6.52
N ILE A 35 -0.56 -4.62 -6.99
CA ILE A 35 -1.71 -4.24 -7.81
C ILE A 35 -1.65 -4.99 -9.15
N ALA A 36 -0.48 -5.08 -9.77
CA ALA A 36 -0.27 -5.75 -11.06
C ALA A 36 -0.81 -7.19 -11.05
N GLY A 37 -1.70 -7.50 -11.99
CA GLY A 37 -2.37 -8.81 -12.09
C GLY A 37 -3.50 -9.07 -11.08
N SER A 38 -3.83 -8.10 -10.20
CA SER A 38 -5.00 -8.17 -9.33
C SER A 38 -6.26 -7.59 -10.00
N PHE A 39 -7.41 -7.67 -9.33
CA PHE A 39 -8.64 -7.04 -9.82
C PHE A 39 -8.56 -5.50 -9.86
N LEU A 40 -7.55 -4.90 -9.22
CA LEU A 40 -7.28 -3.47 -9.27
C LEU A 40 -6.49 -3.06 -10.52
N ASP A 41 -5.92 -4.02 -11.25
CA ASP A 41 -5.16 -3.82 -12.51
C ASP A 41 -6.07 -3.92 -13.74
N ALA A 42 -7.14 -3.13 -13.75
CA ALA A 42 -8.10 -3.10 -14.85
C ALA A 42 -7.74 -2.08 -15.95
N GLY A 43 -6.65 -1.33 -15.78
CA GLY A 43 -6.25 -0.23 -16.68
C GLY A 43 -7.04 1.07 -16.50
N TYR A 44 -8.09 1.08 -15.68
CA TYR A 44 -8.87 2.25 -15.30
C TYR A 44 -9.50 2.06 -13.90
N TRP A 45 -10.05 3.14 -13.33
CA TRP A 45 -10.73 3.08 -12.04
C TRP A 45 -12.11 2.45 -12.17
N THR A 46 -12.24 1.20 -11.71
CA THR A 46 -13.52 0.48 -11.73
C THR A 46 -14.35 0.77 -10.47
N PRO A 47 -15.67 0.48 -10.48
CA PRO A 47 -16.48 0.53 -9.27
C PRO A 47 -15.93 -0.38 -8.15
N SER A 48 -15.30 -1.50 -8.49
CA SER A 48 -14.64 -2.38 -7.51
C SER A 48 -13.41 -1.73 -6.89
N CYS A 49 -12.64 -0.95 -7.67
CA CYS A 49 -11.54 -0.12 -7.14
C CYS A 49 -12.07 0.89 -6.12
N GLU A 50 -13.18 1.56 -6.41
CA GLU A 50 -13.81 2.53 -5.51
C GLU A 50 -14.28 1.90 -4.20
N VAL A 51 -14.96 0.74 -4.28
CA VAL A 51 -15.40 0.01 -3.08
C VAL A 51 -14.21 -0.41 -2.23
N TRP A 52 -13.18 -0.97 -2.86
CA TRP A 52 -11.97 -1.38 -2.14
C TRP A 52 -11.27 -0.18 -1.48
N PHE A 53 -11.12 0.93 -2.20
CA PHE A 53 -10.47 2.14 -1.70
C PHE A 53 -11.22 2.75 -0.51
N ARG A 54 -12.56 2.84 -0.57
CA ARG A 54 -13.38 3.34 0.54
C ARG A 54 -13.29 2.46 1.78
N ASN A 55 -13.39 1.14 1.61
CA ASN A 55 -13.26 0.20 2.73
C ASN A 55 -11.89 0.31 3.42
N GLN A 56 -10.84 0.46 2.61
CA GLN A 56 -9.47 0.66 3.07
C GLN A 56 -9.31 1.98 3.83
N LEU A 57 -9.86 3.09 3.31
CA LEU A 57 -9.88 4.38 4.01
C LEU A 57 -10.61 4.31 5.35
N GLU A 58 -11.77 3.68 5.40
CA GLU A 58 -12.53 3.50 6.63
C GLU A 58 -11.77 2.67 7.66
N ALA A 59 -11.07 1.62 7.22
CA ALA A 59 -10.23 0.80 8.08
C ALA A 59 -9.03 1.57 8.66
N ILE A 60 -8.42 2.45 7.86
CA ILE A 60 -7.34 3.35 8.31
C ILE A 60 -7.88 4.37 9.32
N ALA A 61 -9.00 5.03 9.00
CA ALA A 61 -9.63 6.02 9.87
C ALA A 61 -10.08 5.43 11.20
N SER A 62 -10.56 4.19 11.18
CA SER A 62 -10.96 3.43 12.37
C SER A 62 -9.78 2.81 13.13
N GLN A 63 -8.53 3.05 12.71
CA GLN A 63 -7.31 2.43 13.24
C GLN A 63 -7.31 0.88 13.22
N LYS A 64 -8.19 0.26 12.42
CA LYS A 64 -8.26 -1.20 12.24
C LYS A 64 -7.17 -1.70 11.29
N GLN A 65 -6.59 -0.81 10.48
CA GLN A 65 -5.51 -1.12 9.57
C GLN A 65 -4.22 -0.39 9.97
N SER A 66 -3.20 -1.17 10.30
CA SER A 66 -1.85 -0.67 10.51
C SER A 66 -1.05 -0.59 9.20
N LEU A 67 0.04 0.17 9.22
CA LEU A 67 1.06 0.18 8.16
C LEU A 67 1.52 -1.25 7.87
N LYS A 68 1.32 -1.71 6.64
CA LYS A 68 1.76 -3.05 6.24
C LYS A 68 3.12 -2.96 5.54
N PRO A 69 4.06 -3.86 5.86
CA PRO A 69 5.30 -3.94 5.11
C PRO A 69 4.99 -4.37 3.67
N SER A 70 5.77 -3.86 2.71
CA SER A 70 5.49 -3.98 1.27
C SER A 70 5.36 -5.43 0.78
N ASN A 71 5.96 -6.38 1.50
CA ASN A 71 5.97 -7.80 1.20
C ASN A 71 4.79 -8.58 1.81
N ASN A 72 3.88 -7.93 2.55
CA ASN A 72 2.83 -8.60 3.32
C ASN A 72 1.41 -8.11 2.96
N TRP A 73 1.23 -7.71 1.71
CA TRP A 73 -0.08 -7.51 1.10
C TRP A 73 -0.48 -8.85 0.45
N ARG A 74 -1.32 -9.62 1.16
CA ARG A 74 -1.99 -10.82 0.64
C ARG A 74 -3.37 -10.47 0.13
#